data_AF-A0A432SJJ4-F1
#
_entry.id   AF-A0A432SJJ4-F1
#
_cell.length_a   1.000
_cell.length_b   1.000
_cell.length_c   1.000
_cell.angle_alpha   90.00
_cell.angle_beta   90.00
_cell.angle_gamma   90.00
#
_symmetry.space_group_name_H-M   'P 1'
#
loop_
_entity.id
_entity.type
_entity.pdbx_description
1 polymer ?
#
loop_
_entity_poly.entity_id
_entity_poly.type
_entity_poly.pdbx_seq_one_letter_code
_entity_poly.pdbx_strand_id
1 'polypeptide(L)'
;FEDEEAHRLQYFRYKMGIYKKEQAEAEALGIVVKAHDAIGDVLVLKLFLSELRKAVQEKFANVNAVEMMVELTQKPILVKQFRFGKHRGKMVADVAVEDAGYLKWMLANMETLDEDMRYTINYYLNG
;
A
#
# COMPACT_ATOMS: atom_id res chain seq x y z
N PHE A 1 2.59 -6.46 -4.03
CA PHE A 1 3.13 -5.54 -3.00
C PHE A 1 2.38 -5.64 -1.66
N GLU A 2 1.51 -6.63 -1.48
CA GLU A 2 0.68 -6.77 -0.26
C GLU A 2 1.49 -7.28 0.94
N ASP A 3 2.55 -8.05 0.70
CA ASP A 3 3.38 -8.70 1.73
C ASP A 3 4.71 -7.98 1.98
N GLU A 4 4.76 -6.67 1.73
CA GLU A 4 5.97 -5.87 1.93
C GLU A 4 6.16 -5.47 3.39
N GLU A 5 7.41 -5.57 3.87
CA GLU A 5 7.78 -5.20 5.24
C GLU A 5 7.58 -3.70 5.53
N ALA A 6 7.67 -2.87 4.50
CA ALA A 6 7.43 -1.44 4.60
C ALA A 6 6.89 -0.86 3.29
N HIS A 7 6.01 0.13 3.41
CA HIS A 7 5.42 0.84 2.27
C HIS A 7 5.95 2.27 2.10
N ARG A 8 7.15 2.58 2.63
CA ARG A 8 7.77 3.91 2.50
C ARG A 8 8.42 4.06 1.12
N LEU A 9 8.37 5.27 0.54
CA LEU A 9 8.95 5.54 -0.78
C LEU A 9 10.43 5.14 -0.88
N GLN A 10 11.22 5.44 0.15
CA GLN A 10 12.64 5.07 0.19
C GLN A 10 12.87 3.55 0.19
N TYR A 11 11.95 2.75 0.78
CA TYR A 11 12.07 1.29 0.72
C TYR A 11 11.94 0.79 -0.74
N PHE A 12 10.91 1.26 -1.45
CA PHE A 12 10.71 0.91 -2.86
C PHE A 12 11.78 1.48 -3.78
N ARG A 13 12.32 2.66 -3.46
CA ARG A 13 13.43 3.27 -4.20
C ARG A 13 14.60 2.30 -4.36
N TYR A 14 15.00 1.64 -3.26
CA TYR A 14 16.07 0.64 -3.29
C TYR A 14 15.59 -0.71 -3.81
N LYS A 15 14.44 -1.21 -3.34
CA LYS A 15 13.92 -2.54 -3.70
C LYS A 15 13.72 -2.69 -5.21
N MET A 16 13.18 -1.67 -5.87
CA MET A 16 12.90 -1.66 -7.31
C MET A 16 14.08 -1.15 -8.15
N GLY A 17 15.21 -0.80 -7.54
CA GLY A 17 16.36 -0.24 -8.24
C GLY A 17 16.12 1.14 -8.86
N ILE A 18 15.13 1.90 -8.39
CA ILE A 18 14.78 3.24 -8.88
C ILE A 18 15.97 4.20 -8.76
N TYR A 19 16.76 4.08 -7.69
CA TYR A 19 17.96 4.89 -7.47
C TYR A 19 18.97 4.84 -8.62
N LYS A 20 18.95 3.80 -9.46
CA LYS A 20 19.83 3.68 -10.62
C LYS A 20 19.34 4.50 -11.83
N LYS A 21 18.06 4.87 -11.86
CA LYS A 21 17.41 5.56 -12.99
C LYS A 21 17.24 7.06 -12.74
N GLU A 22 17.32 7.50 -11.48
CA GLU A 22 17.09 8.89 -11.08
C GLU A 22 17.95 9.89 -11.83
N GLN A 23 19.26 9.66 -11.93
CA GLN A 23 20.16 10.62 -12.58
C GLN A 23 19.82 10.82 -14.07
N ALA A 24 19.59 9.73 -14.80
CA ALA A 24 19.24 9.79 -16.22
C ALA A 24 17.89 10.49 -16.43
N GLU A 25 16.91 10.24 -15.55
CA GLU A 25 15.60 10.89 -15.61
C GLU A 25 15.68 12.38 -15.26
N ALA A 26 16.50 12.75 -14.27
CA ALA A 26 16.73 14.14 -13.91
C ALA A 26 17.35 14.92 -15.07
N GLU A 27 18.37 14.35 -15.72
CA GLU A 27 19.03 14.94 -16.89
C GLU A 27 18.05 15.11 -18.07
N ALA A 28 17.24 14.09 -18.35
CA ALA A 28 16.24 14.15 -19.42
C ALA A 28 15.19 15.24 -19.21
N LEU A 29 14.87 15.56 -17.94
CA LEU A 29 13.93 16.61 -17.56
C LEU A 29 14.61 17.98 -17.33
N GLY A 30 15.94 18.07 -17.45
CA GLY A 30 16.69 19.29 -17.16
C GLY A 30 16.68 19.70 -15.69
N ILE A 31 16.49 18.74 -14.78
CA ILE A 31 16.38 18.97 -13.34
C ILE A 31 17.75 18.77 -12.68
N VAL A 32 18.18 19.74 -11.86
CA VAL A 32 19.35 19.59 -10.99
C VAL A 32 18.89 19.11 -9.62
N VAL A 33 19.12 17.83 -9.32
CA VAL A 33 18.79 17.27 -8.00
C VAL A 33 19.90 17.64 -7.01
N LYS A 34 19.59 18.53 -6.07
CA LYS A 34 20.44 18.78 -4.89
C LYS A 34 20.01 17.85 -3.75
N ALA A 35 20.96 17.44 -2.92
CA ALA A 35 20.64 16.71 -1.70
C ALA A 35 19.70 17.54 -0.81
N HIS A 36 18.63 16.89 -0.30
CA HIS A 36 17.58 17.47 0.54
C HIS A 36 16.61 18.47 -0.12
N ASP A 37 16.50 18.47 -1.45
CA ASP A 37 15.47 19.23 -2.16
C ASP A 37 14.22 18.35 -2.44
N ALA A 38 13.03 18.91 -2.26
CA ALA A 38 11.75 18.23 -2.49
C ALA A 38 11.61 17.71 -3.94
N ILE A 39 12.33 18.33 -4.88
CA ILE A 39 12.40 17.89 -6.28
C ILE A 39 12.91 16.44 -6.41
N GLY A 40 13.82 16.01 -5.51
CA GLY A 40 14.36 14.66 -5.51
C GLY A 40 13.29 13.63 -5.15
N ASP A 41 12.49 13.88 -4.11
CA ASP A 41 11.40 12.97 -3.73
C ASP A 41 10.31 12.92 -4.81
N VAL A 42 10.01 14.04 -5.49
CA VAL A 42 9.07 14.08 -6.62
C VAL A 42 9.57 13.22 -7.79
N LEU A 43 10.87 13.26 -8.08
CA LEU A 43 11.48 12.41 -9.12
C LEU A 43 11.38 10.93 -8.78
N VAL A 44 11.70 10.56 -7.54
CA VAL A 44 11.57 9.18 -7.05
C VAL A 44 10.12 8.73 -7.14
N LEU A 45 9.17 9.59 -6.74
CA LEU A 45 7.74 9.30 -6.82
C LEU A 45 7.27 9.08 -8.26
N LYS A 46 7.71 9.89 -9.22
CA LYS A 46 7.41 9.71 -10.66
C LYS A 46 7.90 8.35 -11.16
N LEU A 47 9.14 8.00 -10.84
CA LEU A 47 9.72 6.73 -11.26
C LEU A 47 8.99 5.56 -10.59
N PHE A 48 8.67 5.66 -9.31
CA PHE A 48 7.87 4.67 -8.60
C PHE A 48 6.48 4.47 -9.23
N LEU A 49 5.78 5.56 -9.55
CA LEU A 49 4.49 5.51 -10.26
C LEU A 49 4.62 4.82 -11.62
N SER A 50 5.72 5.04 -12.33
CA SER A 50 5.99 4.40 -13.61
C SER A 50 6.21 2.90 -13.48
N GLU A 51 6.89 2.43 -12.42
CA GLU A 51 7.03 0.99 -12.14
C GLU A 51 5.70 0.36 -11.70
N LEU A 52 4.88 1.07 -10.90
CA LEU A 52 3.54 0.60 -10.55
C LEU A 52 2.64 0.43 -11.78
N ARG A 53 2.66 1.40 -12.70
CA ARG A 53 1.90 1.31 -13.95
C ARG A 53 2.28 0.08 -14.77
N LYS A 54 3.58 -0.24 -14.87
CA LYS A 54 4.05 -1.45 -15.56
C LYS A 54 3.53 -2.72 -14.88
N ALA A 55 3.65 -2.79 -13.55
CA ALA A 55 3.17 -3.94 -12.79
C ALA A 55 1.65 -4.16 -12.94
N VAL A 56 0.86 -3.07 -12.97
CA VAL A 56 -0.58 -3.14 -13.23
C VAL A 56 -0.86 -3.60 -14.66
N GLN A 57 -0.14 -3.07 -15.65
CA GLN A 57 -0.31 -3.47 -17.06
C GLN A 57 -0.01 -4.96 -17.29
N GLU A 58 1.00 -5.50 -16.60
CA GLU A 58 1.37 -6.92 -16.66
C GLU A 58 0.32 -7.81 -15.98
N LYS A 59 -0.23 -7.37 -14.84
CA LYS A 59 -1.25 -8.12 -14.09
C LYS A 59 -2.64 -8.08 -14.74
N PHE A 60 -2.98 -6.95 -15.38
CA PHE A 60 -4.28 -6.71 -16.00
C PHE A 60 -4.09 -6.39 -17.49
N ALA A 61 -3.84 -7.44 -18.28
CA ALA A 61 -3.73 -7.33 -19.72
C ALA A 61 -5.05 -6.79 -20.32
N ASN A 62 -4.93 -5.97 -21.37
CA ASN A 62 -6.05 -5.38 -22.13
C ASN A 62 -6.91 -4.34 -21.38
N VAL A 63 -6.46 -3.82 -20.24
CA VAL A 63 -7.09 -2.67 -19.56
C VAL A 63 -6.13 -1.49 -19.55
N ASN A 64 -6.66 -0.27 -19.58
CA ASN A 64 -5.86 0.93 -19.37
C ASN A 64 -5.29 0.90 -17.94
N ALA A 65 -3.97 0.78 -17.81
CA ALA A 65 -3.32 0.65 -16.51
C ALA A 65 -3.59 1.84 -15.57
N VAL A 66 -3.76 3.06 -16.08
CA VAL A 66 -4.03 4.24 -15.24
C VAL A 66 -5.44 4.17 -14.67
N GLU A 67 -6.44 3.83 -15.49
CA GLU A 67 -7.82 3.65 -15.03
C GLU A 67 -7.92 2.53 -14.00
N MET A 68 -7.26 1.40 -14.26
CA MET A 68 -7.18 0.28 -13.31
C MET A 68 -6.48 0.69 -12.01
N MET A 69 -5.41 1.49 -12.07
CA MET A 69 -4.77 2.02 -10.85
C MET A 69 -5.74 2.86 -10.03
N VAL A 70 -6.51 3.75 -10.66
CA VAL A 70 -7.54 4.55 -9.97
C VAL A 70 -8.60 3.65 -9.34
N GLU A 71 -9.11 2.66 -10.07
CA GLU A 71 -10.07 1.70 -9.55
C GLU A 71 -9.53 0.93 -8.33
N LEU A 72 -8.27 0.49 -8.39
CA LEU A 72 -7.61 -0.21 -7.28
C LEU A 72 -7.49 0.66 -6.03
N THR A 73 -7.36 1.99 -6.16
CA THR A 73 -7.32 2.89 -4.99
C THR A 73 -8.67 3.04 -4.28
N GLN A 74 -9.77 2.64 -4.92
CA GLN A 74 -11.12 2.73 -4.35
C GLN A 74 -11.59 1.41 -3.74
N LYS A 75 -10.85 0.32 -3.94
CA LYS A 75 -11.21 -1.01 -3.43
C LYS A 75 -10.64 -1.19 -2.03
N PRO A 76 -11.47 -1.52 -1.03
CA PRO A 76 -10.96 -1.84 0.28
C PRO A 76 -10.13 -3.12 0.21
N ILE A 77 -9.05 -3.16 0.99
CA ILE A 77 -8.15 -4.32 1.06
C ILE A 77 -8.38 -5.12 2.34
N LEU A 78 -8.06 -6.42 2.28
CA LEU A 78 -8.06 -7.25 3.48
C LEU A 78 -6.78 -7.04 4.29
N VAL A 79 -6.94 -6.49 5.49
CA VAL A 79 -5.87 -6.35 6.47
C VAL A 79 -5.55 -7.72 7.05
N LYS A 80 -4.37 -8.24 6.73
CA LYS A 80 -3.96 -9.58 7.16
C LYS A 80 -3.70 -9.66 8.67
N GLN A 81 -2.99 -8.68 9.24
CA GLN A 81 -2.43 -8.75 10.59
C GLN A 81 -2.73 -7.49 11.41
N PHE A 82 -3.03 -7.65 12.69
CA PHE A 82 -3.17 -6.53 13.62
C PHE A 82 -1.82 -5.84 13.87
N ARG A 83 -1.76 -4.53 13.64
CA ARG A 83 -0.58 -3.71 13.94
C ARG A 83 -0.62 -3.07 15.33
N PHE A 84 -1.72 -3.19 16.05
CA PHE A 84 -1.98 -2.56 17.35
C PHE A 84 -2.90 -3.42 18.23
N GLY A 85 -3.14 -2.97 19.46
CA GLY A 85 -4.13 -3.57 20.36
C GLY A 85 -3.72 -4.91 20.98
N LYS A 86 -4.70 -5.57 21.61
CA LYS A 86 -4.53 -6.84 22.36
C LYS A 86 -3.91 -7.95 21.50
N HIS A 87 -4.31 -8.03 20.24
CA HIS A 87 -3.91 -9.08 19.31
C HIS A 87 -2.83 -8.64 18.32
N ARG A 88 -2.03 -7.62 18.66
CA ARG A 88 -0.93 -7.14 17.82
C ARG A 88 -0.04 -8.31 17.37
N GLY A 89 0.19 -8.42 16.06
CA GLY A 89 0.98 -9.48 15.45
C GLY A 89 0.19 -10.75 15.09
N LYS A 90 -1.09 -10.86 15.46
CA LYS A 90 -1.95 -11.98 15.03
C LYS A 90 -2.66 -11.67 13.71
N MET A 91 -2.99 -12.72 12.96
CA MET A 91 -3.82 -12.58 11.77
C MET A 91 -5.26 -12.25 12.15
N VAL A 92 -5.92 -11.39 11.38
CA VAL A 92 -7.33 -11.03 11.63
C VAL A 92 -8.24 -12.25 11.50
N ALA A 93 -7.94 -13.14 10.55
CA ALA A 93 -8.64 -14.41 10.38
C ALA A 93 -8.56 -15.30 11.63
N ASP A 94 -7.38 -15.45 12.23
CA ASP A 94 -7.20 -16.26 13.44
C ASP A 94 -7.99 -15.67 14.62
N VAL A 95 -7.94 -14.35 14.78
CA VAL A 95 -8.69 -13.65 15.84
C VAL A 95 -10.20 -13.76 15.62
N ALA A 96 -10.67 -13.82 14.38
CA ALA A 96 -12.09 -14.04 14.10
C ALA A 96 -12.58 -15.40 14.62
N VAL A 97 -11.71 -16.42 14.62
CA VAL A 97 -12.02 -17.75 15.18
C VAL A 97 -11.80 -17.79 16.69
N GLU A 98 -10.68 -17.24 17.19
CA GLU A 98 -10.30 -17.31 18.60
C GLU A 98 -11.08 -16.34 19.51
N ASP A 99 -11.42 -15.15 19.02
CA ASP A 99 -11.96 -14.03 19.81
C ASP A 99 -12.85 -13.11 18.95
N ALA A 100 -13.89 -13.68 18.33
CA ALA A 100 -14.88 -12.93 17.56
C ALA A 100 -15.54 -11.78 18.37
N GLY A 101 -15.62 -11.95 19.70
CA GLY A 101 -16.15 -10.93 20.62
C GLY A 101 -15.31 -9.65 20.59
N TYR A 102 -13.98 -9.76 20.56
CA TYR A 102 -13.09 -8.62 20.40
C TYR A 102 -13.33 -7.88 19.09
N LEU A 103 -13.52 -8.59 17.97
CA LEU A 103 -13.79 -7.97 16.67
C LEU A 103 -15.12 -7.20 16.65
N LYS A 104 -16.18 -7.77 17.25
CA LYS A 104 -17.47 -7.09 17.42
C LYS A 104 -17.34 -5.85 18.30
N TRP A 105 -16.57 -5.94 19.39
CA TRP A 105 -16.29 -4.79 20.25
C TRP A 105 -15.54 -3.69 19.48
N MET A 106 -14.54 -4.04 18.67
CA MET A 106 -13.80 -3.07 17.85
C MET A 106 -14.74 -2.32 16.90
N LEU A 107 -15.61 -3.04 16.17
CA LEU A 107 -16.56 -2.41 15.26
C LEU A 107 -17.49 -1.40 15.96
N ALA A 108 -17.95 -1.74 17.17
CA ALA A 108 -18.90 -0.94 17.92
C ALA A 108 -18.29 0.22 18.72
N ASN A 109 -17.03 0.09 19.18
CA ASN A 109 -16.44 1.02 20.16
C ASN A 109 -15.27 1.83 19.59
N MET A 110 -14.63 1.41 18.50
CA MET A 110 -13.55 2.17 17.88
C MET A 110 -14.11 3.06 16.78
N GLU A 111 -14.31 4.35 17.06
CA GLU A 111 -14.76 5.33 16.06
C GLU A 111 -13.72 5.54 14.95
N THR A 112 -12.44 5.61 15.34
CA THR A 112 -11.29 5.83 14.44
C THR A 112 -10.79 4.56 13.75
N LEU A 113 -11.58 3.48 13.76
CA LEU A 113 -11.21 2.25 13.08
C LEU A 113 -11.19 2.47 11.57
N ASP A 114 -10.01 2.23 11.01
CA ASP A 114 -9.72 2.31 9.59
C ASP A 114 -10.73 1.52 8.72
N GLU A 115 -11.07 2.06 7.54
CA GLU A 115 -12.10 1.51 6.67
C GLU A 115 -11.73 0.11 6.15
N ASP A 116 -10.47 -0.13 5.79
CA ASP A 116 -9.99 -1.44 5.37
C ASP A 116 -10.08 -2.42 6.54
N MET A 117 -9.75 -2.00 7.75
CA MET A 117 -9.90 -2.83 8.95
C MET A 117 -11.38 -3.17 9.22
N ARG A 118 -12.30 -2.21 9.10
CA ARG A 118 -13.75 -2.47 9.24
C ARG A 118 -14.24 -3.45 8.19
N TYR A 119 -13.85 -3.24 6.93
CA TYR A 119 -14.18 -4.13 5.83
C TYR A 119 -13.66 -5.55 6.10
N THR A 120 -12.41 -5.68 6.53
CA THR A 120 -11.76 -6.95 6.85
C THR A 120 -12.46 -7.68 7.99
N ILE A 121 -12.81 -6.99 9.08
CA ILE A 121 -13.52 -7.60 10.20
C ILE A 121 -14.90 -8.09 9.76
N ASN A 122 -15.66 -7.27 9.03
CA ASN A 122 -16.97 -7.68 8.53
C ASN A 122 -16.87 -8.87 7.56
N TYR A 123 -15.83 -8.90 6.73
CA TYR A 123 -15.57 -10.03 5.83
C TYR A 123 -15.37 -11.33 6.60
N TYR A 124 -14.55 -11.35 7.66
CA TYR A 124 -14.28 -12.56 8.44
C TYR A 124 -15.37 -12.93 9.46
N LEU A 125 -16.22 -11.98 9.88
CA LEU A 125 -17.33 -12.26 10.80
C LEU A 125 -18.61 -12.73 10.09
N ASN A 126 -18.80 -12.33 8.82
CA ASN A 126 -20.02 -12.64 8.05
C ASN A 126 -19.79 -13.68 6.95
N GLY A 127 -18.53 -14.08 6.69
CA GLY A 127 -18.16 -15.18 5.81
C GLY A 127 -18.04 -16.49 6.55
#